data_AF-A0A8S1YF07-F1
#
_entry.id   AF-A0A8S1YF07-F1
#
_cell.length_a   1.000
_cell.length_b   1.000
_cell.length_c   1.000
_cell.angle_alpha   90.00
_cell.angle_beta   90.00
_cell.angle_gamma   90.00
#
_symmetry.space_group_name_H-M   'P 1'
#
loop_
_entity.id
_entity.type
_entity.pdbx_description
1 polymer ?
#
loop_
_entity_poly.entity_id
_entity_poly.type
_entity_poly.pdbx_seq_one_letter_code
_entity_poly.pdbx_strand_id
1 'polypeptide(L)'
;MNQKVKIECVTQGFQISNEMKFDIMDFYNKSLHQEHYAHKSDYIRHNLEEKYGRCFSIIMYQIGAFVSHSFLHADDFLLELRSPEHHILAYMLPPSFSPPPLIPEPNVIPFGRTTTQQQYVSKYYQPYNSGYYRY
;
A
#
# COMPACT_ATOMS: atom_id res chain seq x y z
N MET A 1 -17.65 23.47 24.90
CA MET A 1 -16.18 23.50 24.97
C MET A 1 -15.66 22.24 24.31
N ASN A 2 -15.11 22.31 23.10
CA ASN A 2 -14.44 21.16 22.49
C ASN A 2 -13.11 20.96 23.21
N GLN A 3 -13.08 20.05 24.19
CA GLN A 3 -11.82 19.59 24.76
C GLN A 3 -11.04 18.93 23.63
N LYS A 4 -9.95 19.57 23.19
CA LYS A 4 -9.04 19.00 22.20
C LYS A 4 -8.46 17.74 22.83
N VAL A 5 -8.75 16.56 22.27
CA VAL A 5 -8.25 15.28 22.78
C VAL A 5 -6.72 15.36 22.81
N LYS A 6 -6.12 15.10 23.98
CA LYS A 6 -4.67 15.08 24.12
C LYS A 6 -4.14 13.81 23.45
N ILE A 7 -3.53 13.96 22.28
CA ILE A 7 -2.91 12.85 21.54
C ILE A 7 -1.39 12.97 21.67
N GLU A 8 -0.76 11.91 22.15
CA GLU A 8 0.68 11.80 22.34
C GLU A 8 1.28 10.97 21.20
N CYS A 9 2.45 11.39 20.72
CA CYS A 9 3.22 10.62 19.73
C CYS A 9 4.19 9.70 20.49
N VAL A 10 4.06 8.39 20.31
CA VAL A 10 4.91 7.37 20.94
C VAL A 10 6.13 7.12 20.05
N THR A 11 5.88 6.84 18.78
CA THR A 11 6.91 6.55 17.77
C THR A 11 6.54 7.22 16.47
N GLN A 12 7.51 7.76 15.75
CA GLN A 12 7.32 8.31 14.41
C GLN A 12 8.50 7.85 13.54
N GLY A 13 8.20 7.08 12.50
CA GLY A 13 9.20 6.61 11.56
C GLY A 13 9.74 7.73 10.67
N PHE A 14 10.95 7.55 10.13
CA PHE A 14 11.68 8.57 9.38
C PHE A 14 10.98 9.07 8.11
N GLN A 15 10.16 8.23 7.47
CA GLN A 15 9.40 8.58 6.26
C GLN A 15 8.03 9.20 6.58
N ILE A 16 7.61 9.21 7.85
CA ILE A 16 6.37 9.86 8.27
C ILE A 16 6.66 11.34 8.54
N SER A 17 6.09 12.21 7.70
CA SER A 17 6.24 13.66 7.88
C SER A 17 5.43 14.17 9.08
N ASN A 18 5.84 15.33 9.62
CA ASN A 18 5.05 15.99 10.66
C ASN A 18 3.65 16.38 10.16
N GLU A 19 3.52 16.73 8.88
CA GLU A 19 2.23 17.00 8.26
C GLU A 19 1.33 15.76 8.33
N MET A 20 1.80 14.61 7.85
CA MET A 20 1.08 13.34 7.93
C MET A 20 0.64 13.01 9.35
N LYS A 21 1.54 13.18 10.33
CA LYS A 21 1.19 12.99 11.75
C LYS A 21 0.03 13.89 12.17
N PHE A 22 0.08 15.19 11.84
CA PHE A 22 -0.98 16.13 12.23
C PHE A 22 -2.30 15.81 11.52
N ASP A 23 -2.27 15.39 10.26
CA ASP A 23 -3.47 14.95 9.55
C ASP A 23 -4.05 13.68 10.17
N ILE A 24 -3.22 12.70 10.54
CA ILE A 24 -3.70 11.49 11.25
C ILE A 24 -4.38 11.87 12.58
N MET A 25 -3.80 12.81 13.33
CA MET A 25 -4.41 13.32 14.56
C MET A 25 -5.74 14.03 14.30
N ASP A 26 -5.83 14.84 13.25
CA ASP A 26 -7.05 15.56 12.88
C ASP A 26 -8.14 14.60 12.40
N PHE A 27 -7.81 13.65 11.51
CA PHE A 27 -8.72 12.62 11.03
C PHE A 27 -9.20 11.72 12.17
N TYR A 28 -8.34 11.38 13.13
CA TYR A 28 -8.78 10.67 14.33
C TYR A 28 -9.83 11.47 15.10
N ASN A 29 -9.60 12.75 15.38
CA ASN A 29 -10.57 13.59 16.10
C ASN A 29 -11.90 13.69 15.33
N LYS A 30 -11.86 13.88 14.01
CA LYS A 30 -13.06 13.90 13.17
C LYS A 30 -13.79 12.55 13.15
N SER A 31 -13.03 11.45 13.18
CA SER A 31 -13.59 10.08 13.19
C SER A 31 -14.43 9.77 14.44
N LEU A 32 -14.23 10.51 15.54
CA LEU A 32 -15.00 10.34 16.78
C LEU A 32 -16.47 10.78 16.64
N HIS A 33 -16.77 11.64 15.66
CA HIS A 33 -18.08 12.27 15.50
C HIS A 33 -18.76 11.95 14.16
N GLN A 34 -18.11 11.19 13.28
CA GLN A 34 -18.66 10.81 11.99
C GLN A 34 -19.45 9.49 12.08
N GLU A 35 -20.54 9.38 11.31
CA GLU A 35 -21.40 8.19 11.25
C GLU A 35 -21.33 7.46 9.89
N HIS A 36 -20.56 7.97 8.93
CA HIS A 36 -20.55 7.48 7.55
C HIS A 36 -19.78 6.17 7.37
N TYR A 37 -18.70 5.98 8.15
CA TYR A 37 -17.88 4.77 8.13
C TYR A 37 -18.21 3.88 9.33
N ALA A 38 -18.34 2.58 9.08
CA ALA A 38 -18.59 1.57 10.11
C ALA A 38 -17.46 1.53 11.18
N HIS A 39 -16.23 1.77 10.76
CA HIS A 39 -15.06 1.81 11.64
C HIS A 39 -14.29 3.13 11.50
N LYS A 40 -13.82 3.67 12.63
CA LYS A 40 -13.02 4.89 12.69
C LYS A 40 -11.71 4.76 11.90
N SER A 41 -11.11 3.58 11.92
CA SER A 41 -9.89 3.26 11.17
C SER A 41 -10.08 3.37 9.65
N ASP A 42 -11.26 3.00 9.13
CA ASP A 42 -11.56 3.12 7.70
C ASP A 42 -11.70 4.58 7.27
N TYR A 43 -12.34 5.41 8.09
CA TYR A 43 -12.40 6.85 7.85
C TYR A 43 -10.99 7.45 7.76
N ILE A 44 -10.13 7.15 8.74
CA ILE A 44 -8.75 7.67 8.76
C ILE A 44 -7.97 7.18 7.55
N ARG A 45 -8.03 5.88 7.24
CA ARG A 45 -7.35 5.26 6.09
C ARG A 45 -7.78 5.93 4.78
N HIS A 46 -9.08 6.05 4.54
CA HIS A 46 -9.61 6.62 3.31
C HIS A 46 -9.11 8.06 3.08
N ASN A 47 -9.19 8.91 4.10
CA ASN A 47 -8.77 10.31 3.97
C ASN A 47 -7.24 10.44 3.77
N LEU A 48 -6.44 9.55 4.35
CA LEU A 48 -4.99 9.53 4.12
C LEU A 48 -4.65 9.05 2.71
N GLU A 49 -5.31 7.98 2.25
CA GLU A 49 -5.14 7.43 0.90
C GLU A 49 -5.54 8.46 -0.16
N GLU A 50 -6.65 9.18 0.04
CA GLU A 50 -7.10 10.27 -0.81
C GLU A 50 -6.10 11.45 -0.83
N LYS A 51 -5.59 11.86 0.33
CA LYS A 51 -4.69 13.02 0.44
C LYS A 51 -3.29 12.73 -0.12
N TYR A 52 -2.74 11.53 0.13
CA TYR A 52 -1.32 11.23 -0.14
C TYR A 52 -1.10 10.25 -1.29
N GLY A 53 -2.13 9.58 -1.81
CA GLY A 53 -1.97 8.57 -2.86
C GLY A 53 -1.09 7.39 -2.43
N ARG A 54 -1.02 7.10 -1.13
CA ARG A 54 -0.25 6.00 -0.53
C ARG A 54 -1.19 5.10 0.25
N CYS A 55 -0.95 3.79 0.22
CA CYS A 55 -1.72 2.84 1.02
C CYS A 55 -1.32 2.91 2.50
N PHE A 56 -2.31 2.89 3.39
CA PHE A 56 -2.07 2.88 4.84
C PHE A 56 -2.78 1.70 5.49
N SER A 57 -2.10 1.07 6.46
CA SER A 57 -2.73 0.16 7.41
C SER A 57 -2.97 0.90 8.72
N ILE A 58 -4.24 1.06 9.09
CA ILE A 58 -4.65 1.74 10.32
C ILE A 58 -5.21 0.71 11.30
N ILE A 59 -4.52 0.53 12.43
CA ILE A 59 -4.95 -0.34 13.51
C ILE A 59 -5.28 0.53 14.73
N MET A 60 -6.48 0.36 15.25
CA MET A 60 -6.93 1.05 16.46
C MET A 60 -7.39 0.04 17.50
N TYR A 61 -6.92 0.20 18.73
CA TYR A 61 -7.33 -0.64 19.85
C TYR A 61 -7.48 0.20 21.11
N GLN A 62 -8.37 -0.24 22.00
CA GLN A 62 -8.65 0.46 23.24
C GLN A 62 -7.46 0.40 24.20
N ILE A 63 -7.30 1.43 25.03
CA ILE A 63 -6.38 1.38 26.16
C ILE A 63 -6.71 0.15 27.04
N GLY A 64 -5.69 -0.62 27.42
CA GLY A 64 -5.83 -1.83 28.23
C GLY A 64 -5.99 -3.13 27.44
N ALA A 65 -6.20 -3.06 26.11
CA ALA A 65 -6.09 -4.24 25.26
C ALA A 65 -4.62 -4.68 25.14
N PHE A 66 -4.37 -5.99 25.23
CA PHE A 66 -3.05 -6.56 24.98
C PHE A 66 -2.89 -6.84 23.49
N VAL A 67 -2.12 -6.00 22.81
CA VAL A 67 -1.82 -6.13 21.38
C VAL A 67 -0.30 -6.13 21.21
N SER A 68 0.21 -7.09 20.44
CA SER A 68 1.61 -7.16 20.02
C SER A 68 1.66 -7.09 18.51
N HIS A 69 2.53 -6.24 17.97
CA HIS A 69 2.70 -6.04 16.53
C HIS A 69 4.18 -6.01 16.16
N SER A 70 4.48 -6.39 14.92
CA SER A 70 5.81 -6.31 14.33
C SER A 70 5.64 -5.95 12.86
N PHE A 71 6.09 -4.77 12.46
CA PHE A 71 6.04 -4.31 11.07
C PHE A 71 7.43 -4.38 10.44
N LEU A 72 7.48 -4.72 9.15
CA LEU A 72 8.69 -4.58 8.37
C LEU A 72 9.02 -3.08 8.22
N HIS A 73 10.28 -2.67 8.34
CA HIS A 73 10.69 -1.27 8.23
C HIS A 73 9.89 -0.30 9.14
N ALA A 74 9.52 -0.75 10.34
CA ALA A 74 8.75 0.06 11.29
C ALA A 74 9.42 1.40 11.60
N ASP A 75 10.76 1.41 11.72
CA ASP A 75 11.55 2.61 11.99
C ASP A 75 11.40 3.69 10.92
N ASP A 76 11.00 3.32 9.70
CA ASP A 76 10.79 4.25 8.61
C ASP A 76 9.31 4.63 8.45
N PHE A 77 8.40 3.66 8.56
CA PHE A 77 7.04 3.81 8.03
C PHE A 77 5.92 3.73 9.07
N LEU A 78 6.24 3.51 10.35
CA LEU A 78 5.24 3.40 11.41
C LEU A 78 5.07 4.72 12.17
N LEU A 79 3.82 5.13 12.37
CA LEU A 79 3.45 6.14 13.35
C LEU A 79 2.62 5.48 14.45
N GLU A 80 3.04 5.67 15.69
CA GLU A 80 2.30 5.23 16.87
C GLU A 80 1.82 6.45 17.66
N LEU A 81 0.50 6.57 17.81
CA LEU A 81 -0.13 7.61 18.60
C LEU A 81 -0.93 7.00 19.76
N ARG A 82 -1.03 7.75 20.85
CA ARG A 82 -1.83 7.39 22.01
C ARG A 82 -2.77 8.53 22.36
N SER A 83 -4.06 8.21 22.44
CA SER A 83 -5.10 9.08 23.00
C SER A 83 -5.57 8.50 24.34
N PRO A 84 -6.44 9.19 25.09
CA PRO A 84 -6.99 8.66 26.34
C PRO A 84 -7.82 7.38 26.16
N GLU A 85 -8.37 7.15 24.96
CA GLU A 85 -9.28 6.04 24.68
C GLU A 85 -8.67 4.95 23.78
N HIS A 86 -7.80 5.36 22.86
CA HIS A 86 -7.26 4.47 21.82
C HIS A 86 -5.75 4.61 21.66
N HIS A 87 -5.09 3.48 21.42
CA HIS A 87 -3.84 3.42 20.68
C HIS A 87 -4.13 3.38 19.19
N ILE A 88 -3.31 4.08 18.41
CA ILE A 88 -3.46 4.20 16.96
C ILE A 88 -2.11 3.87 16.34
N LEU A 89 -2.07 2.82 15.53
CA LEU A 89 -0.92 2.46 14.70
C LEU A 89 -1.28 2.82 13.26
N ALA A 90 -0.51 3.71 12.66
CA ALA A 90 -0.63 4.05 11.25
C ALA A 90 0.67 3.63 10.55
N TYR A 91 0.60 2.53 9.81
CA TYR A 91 1.71 2.01 9.03
C TYR A 91 1.52 2.40 7.56
N MET A 92 2.41 3.26 7.06
CA MET A 92 2.45 3.60 5.64
C MET A 92 3.06 2.42 4.90
N LEU A 93 2.33 1.81 3.97
CA LEU A 93 2.93 0.75 3.19
C LEU A 93 4.09 1.35 2.40
N PRO A 94 5.31 0.78 2.49
CA PRO A 94 6.40 1.19 1.63
C PRO A 94 5.90 1.17 0.18
N PRO A 95 6.43 2.02 -0.70
CA PRO A 95 6.19 1.88 -2.12
C PRO A 95 6.78 0.55 -2.62
N SER A 96 6.07 -0.55 -2.37
CA SER A 96 6.41 -1.86 -2.90
C SER A 96 5.94 -1.91 -4.33
N PHE A 97 6.88 -2.20 -5.24
CA PHE A 97 6.71 -2.94 -6.47
C PHE A 97 5.38 -2.69 -7.19
N SER A 98 5.48 -1.98 -8.32
CA SER A 98 4.46 -2.00 -9.37
C SER A 98 3.81 -3.39 -9.45
N PRO A 99 2.47 -3.49 -9.46
CA PRO A 99 1.82 -4.78 -9.64
C PRO A 99 2.46 -5.47 -10.85
N PRO A 100 2.73 -6.80 -10.79
CA PRO A 100 3.25 -7.50 -11.95
C PRO A 100 2.35 -7.13 -13.14
N PRO A 101 2.93 -6.80 -14.31
CA PRO A 101 2.14 -6.36 -15.45
C PRO A 101 1.02 -7.38 -15.66
N LEU A 102 -0.21 -6.88 -15.79
CA LEU A 102 -1.35 -7.71 -16.17
C LEU A 102 -0.89 -8.55 -17.36
N ILE A 103 -1.05 -9.87 -17.25
CA ILE A 103 -0.82 -10.80 -18.37
C ILE A 103 -1.48 -10.12 -19.58
N PRO A 104 -0.74 -9.91 -20.69
CA PRO A 104 -1.33 -9.25 -21.86
C PRO A 104 -2.62 -9.98 -22.19
N GLU A 105 -3.69 -9.21 -22.41
CA GLU A 105 -4.98 -9.78 -22.79
C GLU A 105 -4.74 -10.80 -23.91
N PRO A 106 -5.28 -12.02 -23.81
CA PRO A 106 -5.11 -13.00 -24.87
C PRO A 106 -5.58 -12.34 -26.15
N ASN A 107 -4.71 -12.27 -27.16
CA ASN A 107 -5.08 -11.80 -28.49
C ASN A 107 -6.26 -12.65 -28.95
N VAL A 108 -7.47 -12.10 -28.83
CA VAL A 108 -8.68 -12.72 -29.36
C VAL A 108 -8.58 -12.56 -30.87
N ILE A 109 -7.98 -13.56 -31.53
CA ILE A 109 -8.03 -13.67 -32.98
C ILE A 109 -9.50 -13.89 -33.32
N PRO A 110 -10.18 -12.95 -34.01
CA PRO A 110 -11.54 -13.21 -34.46
C PRO A 110 -11.49 -14.43 -35.38
N PHE A 111 -12.36 -15.41 -35.12
CA PHE A 111 -12.52 -16.59 -35.97
C PHE A 111 -13.18 -16.17 -37.30
N GLY A 112 -12.42 -15.47 -38.14
CA GLY A 112 -12.72 -15.26 -39.55
C GLY A 112 -12.22 -16.45 -40.35
N ARG A 113 -13.13 -17.30 -40.80
CA ARG A 113 -12.96 -18.19 -41.97
C ARG A 113 -12.40 -17.31 -43.13
N THR A 114 -11.35 -17.60 -43.89
CA THR A 114 -10.79 -18.85 -44.43
C THR A 114 -9.48 -18.54 -45.20
N THR A 115 -8.53 -19.49 -45.19
CA THR A 115 -7.69 -19.98 -46.31
C THR A 115 -7.03 -18.99 -47.30
N THR A 116 -5.69 -18.90 -47.28
CA THR A 116 -4.81 -19.18 -48.45
C THR A 116 -3.34 -19.28 -48.03
N GLN A 117 -2.59 -20.09 -48.77
CA GLN A 117 -1.20 -20.50 -48.54
C GLN A 117 -0.19 -19.34 -48.63
N GLN A 118 0.81 -19.45 -47.75
CA GLN A 118 2.24 -19.08 -47.84
C GLN A 118 2.69 -18.07 -48.91
N GLN A 119 3.45 -17.04 -48.48
CA GLN A 119 4.77 -16.74 -49.06
C GLN A 119 5.58 -15.73 -48.23
N TYR A 120 6.81 -16.15 -47.85
CA TYR A 120 7.95 -15.38 -47.31
C TYR A 120 7.75 -14.71 -45.93
N VAL A 121 8.66 -14.82 -44.95
CA VAL A 121 10.03 -14.26 -44.96
C VAL A 121 10.99 -15.04 -44.03
N SER A 122 12.22 -15.15 -44.54
CA SER A 122 13.50 -15.62 -44.01
C SER A 122 13.68 -15.75 -42.48
N LYS A 123 14.13 -16.94 -42.06
CA LYS A 123 14.78 -17.19 -40.77
C LYS A 123 16.23 -16.69 -40.81
N TYR A 124 16.54 -15.59 -40.14
CA TYR A 124 17.90 -15.34 -39.65
C TYR A 124 17.99 -15.86 -38.22
N TYR A 125 18.43 -17.11 -38.10
CA TYR A 125 18.96 -17.69 -36.88
C TYR A 125 20.47 -17.42 -36.88
N GLN A 126 20.98 -16.70 -35.87
CA GLN A 126 22.41 -16.73 -35.53
C GLN A 126 22.63 -17.77 -34.44
N PRO A 127 23.49 -18.79 -34.63
CA PRO A 127 23.92 -19.63 -33.53
C PRO A 127 25.10 -19.00 -32.80
N TYR A 128 24.92 -18.83 -31.48
CA TYR A 128 25.98 -18.53 -30.53
C TYR A 128 26.95 -19.72 -30.46
N ASN A 129 28.23 -19.42 -30.63
CA ASN A 129 29.33 -20.36 -30.67
C ASN A 129 29.73 -20.74 -29.22
N SER A 130 29.47 -21.98 -28.78
CA SER A 130 30.11 -22.53 -27.58
C SER A 130 31.02 -23.69 -27.98
N GLY A 131 32.32 -23.44 -27.86
CA GLY A 131 33.39 -24.36 -28.20
C GLY A 131 33.43 -25.65 -27.38
N TYR A 132 34.13 -26.61 -27.94
CA TYR A 132 34.13 -28.04 -27.69
C TYR A 132 34.86 -28.49 -26.41
N TYR A 133 34.29 -29.55 -25.80
CA TYR A 133 34.86 -30.72 -25.09
C TYR A 133 36.17 -30.62 -24.28
N ARG A 134 36.06 -31.02 -23.00
CA ARG A 134 37.11 -31.69 -22.21
C ARG A 134 37.11 -33.18 -22.54
N TYR A 135 38.27 -33.73 -22.87
CA TYR A 135 38.93 -34.87 -22.21
C TYR A 135 40.42 -34.81 -22.52
#